data_AF-A0A1G7WKW6-F1
#
_entry.id   AF-A0A1G7WKW6-F1
#
_cell.length_a   1.000
_cell.length_b   1.000
_cell.length_c   1.000
_cell.angle_alpha   90.00
_cell.angle_beta   90.00
_cell.angle_gamma   90.00
#
_symmetry.space_group_name_H-M   'P 1'
#
loop_
_entity.id
_entity.type
_entity.pdbx_description
1 polymer ?
#
loop_
_entity_poly.entity_id
_entity_poly.type
_entity_poly.pdbx_seq_one_letter_code
_entity_poly.pdbx_strand_id
1 'polypeptide(L)'
;MLFPVKLKLAHYEAEAMRRYLQRMLETSMNPEAKNEVIVLAEHFQKFDSAVRSKVFRVAGTKNCIYSVPLSVARILWYRWQQENGGEAIQSVLGKIDYELNSLDRVPQFPKTLI
;
A
#
# COMPACT_ATOMS: atom_id res chain seq x y z
N MET A 1 -15.58 4.82 13.84
CA MET A 1 -15.17 5.16 12.46
C MET A 1 -13.74 4.68 12.24
N LEU A 2 -13.48 3.85 11.24
CA LEU A 2 -12.12 3.47 10.85
C LEU A 2 -11.56 4.59 9.95
N PHE A 3 -10.62 5.38 10.46
CA PHE A 3 -10.05 6.47 9.67
C PHE A 3 -8.98 5.93 8.70
N PRO A 4 -8.90 6.43 7.46
CA PRO A 4 -7.87 6.04 6.51
C PRO A 4 -6.48 6.50 6.98
N VAL A 5 -5.46 5.77 6.55
CA VAL A 5 -4.04 6.10 6.72
C VAL A 5 -3.64 7.10 5.65
N LYS A 6 -3.05 8.25 6.04
CA LYS A 6 -2.64 9.28 5.09
C LYS A 6 -1.16 9.11 4.74
N LEU A 7 -0.88 8.76 3.50
CA LEU A 7 0.48 8.60 3.01
C LEU A 7 0.90 9.81 2.18
N LYS A 8 2.00 10.45 2.58
CA LYS A 8 2.68 11.45 1.77
C LYS A 8 3.70 10.74 0.87
N LEU A 9 3.35 10.53 -0.39
CA LEU A 9 4.12 9.76 -1.37
C LEU A 9 4.89 10.67 -2.32
N ALA A 10 6.19 10.43 -2.44
CA ALA A 10 7.03 10.94 -3.53
C ALA A 10 6.77 10.16 -4.83
N HIS A 11 7.25 10.69 -5.95
CA HIS A 11 7.05 10.06 -7.27
C HIS A 11 7.54 8.61 -7.33
N TYR A 12 8.75 8.34 -6.85
CA TYR A 12 9.34 7.00 -6.87
C TYR A 12 8.61 6.02 -5.95
N GLU A 13 8.10 6.48 -4.81
CA GLU A 13 7.31 5.67 -3.88
C GLU A 13 5.94 5.31 -4.46
N ALA A 14 5.30 6.30 -5.08
CA ALA A 14 4.03 6.13 -5.75
C ALA A 14 4.14 5.15 -6.93
N GLU A 15 5.22 5.23 -7.71
CA GLU A 15 5.50 4.28 -8.80
C GLU A 15 5.81 2.88 -8.26
N ALA A 16 6.59 2.76 -7.18
CA ALA A 16 6.86 1.47 -6.55
C ALA A 16 5.58 0.80 -6.05
N MET A 17 4.72 1.55 -5.34
CA MET A 17 3.42 1.07 -4.88
C MET A 17 2.49 0.72 -6.04
N ARG A 18 2.51 1.50 -7.14
CA ARG A 18 1.74 1.19 -8.36
C ARG A 18 2.14 -0.16 -8.94
N ARG A 19 3.44 -0.38 -9.15
CA ARG A 19 3.99 -1.64 -9.68
C ARG A 19 3.66 -2.82 -8.78
N TYR A 20 3.73 -2.62 -7.46
CA TYR A 20 3.36 -3.65 -6.50
C TYR A 20 1.89 -4.05 -6.62
N LEU A 21 0.99 -3.08 -6.60
CA LEU A 21 -0.46 -3.33 -6.72
C LEU A 21 -0.83 -3.91 -8.09
N GLN A 22 -0.13 -3.50 -9.15
CA GLN A 22 -0.28 -4.09 -10.48
C GLN A 22 0.11 -5.58 -10.49
N ARG A 23 1.21 -5.96 -9.84
CA ARG A 23 1.59 -7.38 -9.68
C ARG A 23 0.55 -8.16 -8.87
N MET A 24 -0.06 -7.55 -7.85
CA MET A 24 -1.15 -8.19 -7.10
C MET A 24 -2.38 -8.41 -7.97
N LEU A 25 -2.71 -7.47 -8.87
CA LEU A 25 -3.77 -7.66 -9.87
C LEU A 25 -3.48 -8.85 -10.78
N GLU A 26 -2.27 -8.95 -11.32
CA GLU A 26 -1.86 -10.10 -12.15
C GLU A 26 -1.93 -11.42 -11.35
N THR A 27 -1.50 -11.40 -10.09
CA THR A 27 -1.53 -12.59 -9.20
C THR A 27 -2.97 -12.99 -8.84
N SER A 28 -3.90 -12.03 -8.74
CA SER A 28 -5.30 -12.28 -8.39
C SER A 28 -6.06 -13.07 -9.45
N MET A 29 -5.51 -13.18 -10.66
CA MET A 29 -6.08 -14.01 -11.73
C MET A 29 -5.88 -15.52 -11.47
N ASN A 30 -5.03 -15.89 -10.51
CA ASN A 30 -4.88 -17.28 -10.10
C ASN A 30 -6.09 -17.70 -9.23
N PRO A 31 -6.77 -18.83 -9.53
CA PRO A 31 -7.87 -19.36 -8.72
C PRO A 31 -7.53 -19.61 -7.23
N GLU A 32 -6.25 -19.83 -6.91
CA GLU A 32 -5.75 -20.05 -5.55
C GLU A 32 -5.24 -18.76 -4.88
N ALA A 33 -5.54 -17.59 -5.46
CA ALA A 33 -5.13 -16.32 -4.89
C ALA A 33 -5.73 -16.11 -3.49
N LYS A 34 -4.86 -15.77 -2.52
CA LYS A 34 -5.28 -15.44 -1.16
C LYS A 34 -6.18 -14.18 -1.17
N ASN A 35 -7.16 -14.12 -0.27
CA ASN A 35 -8.09 -12.99 -0.14
C ASN A 35 -7.38 -11.62 -0.05
N GLU A 36 -6.24 -11.57 0.64
CA GLU A 36 -5.42 -10.35 0.76
C GLU A 36 -4.92 -9.84 -0.60
N VAL A 37 -4.58 -10.73 -1.54
CA VAL A 37 -4.16 -10.38 -2.90
C VAL A 37 -5.33 -9.80 -3.67
N ILE A 38 -6.53 -10.37 -3.53
CA ILE A 38 -7.76 -9.88 -4.15
C ILE A 38 -8.07 -8.45 -3.67
N VAL A 39 -7.99 -8.20 -2.36
CA VAL A 39 -8.22 -6.86 -1.79
C VAL A 39 -7.22 -5.83 -2.33
N LEU A 40 -5.95 -6.20 -2.48
CA LEU A 40 -4.93 -5.31 -3.06
C LEU A 40 -5.18 -5.08 -4.56
N ALA A 41 -5.58 -6.11 -5.30
CA ALA A 41 -5.91 -6.03 -6.71
C ALA A 41 -7.09 -5.09 -6.97
N GLU A 42 -8.17 -5.21 -6.20
CA GLU A 42 -9.33 -4.30 -6.27
C GLU A 42 -8.94 -2.85 -5.95
N HIS A 43 -7.98 -2.66 -5.05
CA HIS A 43 -7.50 -1.34 -4.69
C HIS A 43 -6.69 -0.65 -5.80
N PHE A 44 -6.10 -1.42 -6.72
CA PHE A 44 -5.19 -0.91 -7.75
C PHE A 44 -5.82 0.21 -8.58
N GLN A 45 -7.03 0.01 -9.12
CA GLN A 45 -7.66 1.00 -10.01
C GLN A 45 -7.89 2.36 -9.32
N LYS A 46 -8.29 2.32 -8.05
CA LYS A 46 -8.48 3.53 -7.23
C LYS A 46 -7.16 4.24 -6.98
N PHE A 47 -6.12 3.48 -6.66
CA PHE A 47 -4.77 4.01 -6.47
C PHE A 47 -4.22 4.63 -7.77
N ASP A 48 -4.25 3.91 -8.88
CA ASP A 48 -3.70 4.36 -10.17
C ASP A 48 -4.36 5.66 -10.62
N SER A 49 -5.69 5.74 -10.53
CA SER A 49 -6.43 6.96 -10.89
C SER A 49 -6.06 8.16 -10.00
N ALA A 50 -5.91 7.94 -8.70
CA ALA A 50 -5.60 9.00 -7.74
C ALA A 50 -4.17 9.53 -7.87
N VAL A 51 -3.23 8.64 -8.21
CA VAL A 51 -1.81 8.97 -8.32
C VAL A 51 -1.46 9.49 -9.71
N ARG A 52 -2.06 8.95 -10.78
CA ARG A 52 -1.84 9.40 -12.17
C ARG A 52 -2.17 10.86 -12.40
N SER A 53 -3.23 11.34 -11.77
CA SER A 53 -3.64 12.75 -11.87
C SER A 53 -2.75 13.70 -11.06
N LYS A 54 -2.11 13.23 -9.97
CA LYS A 54 -1.43 14.09 -8.98
C LYS A 54 0.10 14.01 -9.02
N VAL A 55 0.64 12.86 -9.38
CA VAL A 55 2.09 12.55 -9.31
C VAL A 55 2.68 12.39 -10.71
N PHE A 56 1.99 11.67 -11.62
CA PHE A 56 2.54 11.37 -12.95
C PHE A 56 2.30 12.48 -13.99
N ARG A 57 1.30 13.34 -13.80
CA ARG A 57 1.01 14.46 -14.72
C ARG A 57 1.90 15.68 -14.51
N VAL A 58 2.33 15.92 -13.27
CA VAL A 58 3.19 17.06 -12.95
C VAL A 58 4.60 16.51 -12.87
N ALA A 59 5.35 16.60 -13.96
CA ALA A 59 6.76 16.26 -14.00
C ALA A 59 7.51 17.16 -13.00
N GLY A 60 7.60 16.72 -11.74
CA GLY A 60 8.09 17.56 -10.65
C GLY A 60 7.95 16.88 -9.30
N THR A 61 8.92 17.16 -8.44
CA THR A 61 9.19 16.73 -7.07
C THR A 61 8.06 16.89 -6.04
N LYS A 62 6.80 17.06 -6.45
CA LYS A 62 5.67 17.25 -5.53
C LYS A 62 5.23 15.93 -4.94
N ASN A 63 5.28 15.87 -3.61
CA ASN A 63 4.68 14.78 -2.86
C ASN A 63 3.15 14.85 -2.98
N CYS A 64 2.50 13.70 -3.14
CA CYS A 64 1.06 13.55 -3.12
C CYS A 64 0.60 12.97 -1.79
N ILE A 65 -0.47 13.52 -1.22
CA ILE A 65 -1.15 12.89 -0.08
C ILE A 65 -2.21 11.94 -0.63
N TYR A 66 -2.06 10.65 -0.33
CA TYR A 66 -3.01 9.59 -0.67
C TYR A 66 -3.59 8.98 0.61
N SER A 67 -4.91 8.81 0.64
CA SER A 67 -5.63 8.20 1.76
C SER A 67 -5.86 6.72 1.49
N VAL A 68 -5.12 5.87 2.17
CA VAL A 68 -5.24 4.40 2.09
C VAL A 68 -6.28 3.91 3.11
N PRO A 69 -7.24 3.06 2.72
CA PRO A 69 -8.12 2.39 3.67
C PRO A 69 -7.31 1.60 4.72
N LEU A 70 -7.74 1.62 5.99
CA LEU A 70 -6.98 0.96 7.06
C LEU A 70 -6.76 -0.54 6.80
N SER A 71 -7.74 -1.24 6.22
CA SER A 71 -7.61 -2.65 5.84
C SER A 71 -6.47 -2.88 4.84
N VAL A 72 -6.42 -2.07 3.79
CA VAL A 72 -5.36 -2.11 2.77
C VAL A 72 -4.00 -1.79 3.40
N ALA A 73 -3.93 -0.76 4.26
CA ALA A 73 -2.70 -0.39 4.94
C ALA A 73 -2.15 -1.53 5.82
N ARG A 74 -3.02 -2.26 6.54
CA ARG A 74 -2.62 -3.42 7.35
C ARG A 74 -2.14 -4.59 6.51
N ILE A 75 -2.80 -4.88 5.39
CA ILE A 75 -2.36 -5.92 4.46
C ILE A 75 -0.99 -5.59 3.88
N LEU A 76 -0.78 -4.35 3.42
CA LEU A 76 0.50 -3.88 2.90
C LEU A 76 1.60 -3.98 3.96
N TRP A 77 1.32 -3.52 5.18
CA TRP A 77 2.25 -3.58 6.29
C TRP A 77 2.70 -5.02 6.60
N TYR A 78 1.74 -5.95 6.69
CA TYR A 78 2.04 -7.36 6.95
C TYR A 78 2.84 -8.01 5.82
N ARG A 79 2.41 -7.83 4.56
CA ARG A 79 3.04 -8.49 3.42
C ARG A 79 4.45 -7.95 3.14
N TRP A 80 4.64 -6.64 3.20
CA TRP A 80 5.96 -6.05 2.92
C TRP A 80 7.00 -6.28 4.02
N GLN A 81 6.62 -6.74 5.21
CA GLN A 81 7.57 -7.27 6.19
C GLN A 81 8.11 -8.65 5.81
N GLN A 82 7.36 -9.42 5.03
CA GLN A 82 7.73 -10.77 4.59
C GLN A 82 8.42 -10.79 3.24
N GLU A 83 8.33 -9.69 2.48
CA GLU A 83 8.90 -9.54 1.15
C GLU A 83 10.15 -8.65 1.24
N ASN A 84 11.25 -9.06 0.58
CA ASN A 84 12.42 -8.19 0.38
C ASN A 84 12.06 -7.07 -0.61
N GLY A 85 11.37 -6.04 -0.13
CA GLY A 85 11.03 -4.85 -0.90
C GLY A 85 12.25 -3.95 -1.11
N GLY A 86 12.33 -3.30 -2.28
CA GLY A 86 13.33 -2.27 -2.53
C GLY A 86 13.13 -1.02 -1.66
N GLU A 87 14.10 -0.11 -1.65
CA GLU A 87 14.13 1.09 -0.80
C GLU A 87 12.83 1.91 -0.83
N ALA A 88 12.22 2.07 -2.01
CA ALA A 88 10.96 2.78 -2.17
C ALA A 88 9.80 2.13 -1.39
N ILE A 89 9.72 0.79 -1.40
CA ILE A 89 8.70 0.04 -0.66
C ILE A 89 8.96 0.14 0.85
N GLN A 90 10.22 0.04 1.27
CA GLN A 90 10.59 0.21 2.68
C GLN A 90 10.26 1.61 3.21
N SER A 91 10.46 2.64 2.38
CA SER A 91 10.05 4.02 2.72
C SER A 91 8.54 4.15 2.91
N VAL A 92 7.73 3.56 2.02
CA VAL A 92 6.27 3.55 2.18
C VAL A 92 5.85 2.74 3.41
N LEU A 93 6.49 1.59 3.64
CA LEU A 93 6.23 0.75 4.81
C LEU A 93 6.50 1.51 6.11
N GLY A 94 7.61 2.25 6.21
CA GLY A 94 7.91 3.10 7.36
C GLY A 94 6.85 4.18 7.61
N LYS A 95 6.28 4.76 6.54
CA LYS A 95 5.18 5.73 6.66
C LYS A 95 3.88 5.07 7.14
N ILE A 96 3.57 3.88 6.64
CA ILE A 96 2.42 3.10 7.12
C ILE A 96 2.62 2.74 8.59
N ASP A 97 3.81 2.28 8.97
CA ASP A 97 4.16 1.90 10.32
C ASP A 97 4.00 3.09 11.29
N TYR A 98 4.52 4.26 10.93
CA TYR A 98 4.35 5.49 11.70
C TYR A 98 2.87 5.84 11.92
N GLU A 99 2.05 5.81 10.86
CA GLU A 99 0.62 6.13 10.93
C GLU A 99 -0.19 5.08 11.71
N LEU A 100 0.20 3.80 11.65
CA LEU A 100 -0.44 2.74 12.42
C LEU A 100 -0.08 2.82 13.91
N ASN A 101 1.19 3.09 14.24
CA ASN A 101 1.67 3.23 15.63
C ASN A 101 1.12 4.49 16.30
N SER A 102 1.14 5.64 15.61
CA SER A 102 0.66 6.91 16.16
C SER A 102 -0.84 6.93 16.50
N LEU A 103 -1.61 6.01 15.91
CA LEU A 103 -3.06 5.90 16.13
C LEU A 103 -3.46 4.70 17.01
N ASP A 104 -2.50 3.95 17.57
CA ASP A 104 -2.72 2.67 18.28
C ASP A 104 -3.55 1.67 17.44
N ARG A 105 -3.26 1.62 16.13
CA ARG A 105 -3.97 0.80 15.14
C ARG A 105 -3.13 -0.33 14.57
N VAL A 106 -1.94 -0.52 15.13
CA VAL A 106 -1.06 -1.64 14.79
C VAL A 106 -1.89 -2.91 14.90
N PRO A 107 -1.96 -3.72 13.84
CA PRO A 107 -2.66 -4.99 13.93
C PRO A 107 -1.94 -5.87 14.97
N GLN A 108 -2.64 -6.25 16.03
CA GLN A 108 -2.25 -7.39 16.85
C GLN A 108 -2.50 -8.64 16.01
N PHE A 109 -1.60 -8.97 15.10
CA PHE A 109 -1.61 -10.30 14.52
C PHE A 109 -1.16 -11.26 15.64
N PRO A 110 -2.00 -12.18 16.14
CA PRO A 110 -1.48 -13.28 16.92
C PRO A 110 -0.41 -13.96 16.06
N LYS A 111 0.76 -14.24 16.64
CA LYS A 111 1.94 -14.88 16.00
C LYS A 111 1.67 -16.26 15.37
N THR A 112 0.41 -16.66 15.22
CA THR A 112 -0.03 -17.95 14.72
C THR A 112 -0.99 -17.73 13.56
N LEU A 113 -0.42 -17.50 12.39
CA LEU A 113 -0.97 -18.06 11.17
C LEU A 113 0.12 -18.99 10.65
N ILE A 114 -0.06 -20.26 11.04
CA ILE A 114 0.74 -21.44 10.73
C ILE A 114 0.88 -21.58 9.20
#